data_AF-A0AAD4R3K8-F1
#
_entry.id   AF-A0AAD4R3K8-F1
#
_cell.length_a   1.000
_cell.length_b   1.000
_cell.length_c   1.000
_cell.angle_alpha   90.00
_cell.angle_beta   90.00
_cell.angle_gamma   90.00
#
_symmetry.space_group_name_H-M   'P 1'
#
loop_
_entity.id
_entity.type
_entity.pdbx_description
1 polymer ?
#
loop_
_entity_poly.entity_id
_entity_poly.type
_entity_poly.pdbx_seq_one_letter_code
_entity_poly.pdbx_strand_id
1 'polypeptide(L)'
;MFPKTIPIHFRNLYLYLCYLSFTFIPADLQHITYDPEFWENVQFRKCCFESGIDPECLYTCAYYPPDDTGPSYQCMMRNFVPYMKCYTGGLDNTKCCKRAKVDKRCLAFCNGADPQKPEQEIPKLCQSFYGPRISWCNYDSLDPPTPPAPSVL
;
A
#
# COMPACT_ATOMS: atom_id res chain seq x y z
N MET A 1 -33.21 19.95 22.26
CA MET A 1 -32.81 21.03 23.19
C MET A 1 -31.71 20.47 24.08
N PHE A 2 -30.44 20.68 23.73
CA PHE A 2 -29.29 20.16 24.48
C PHE A 2 -28.88 21.18 25.55
N PRO A 3 -28.64 20.77 26.81
CA PRO A 3 -28.19 21.69 27.84
C PRO A 3 -26.74 22.13 27.55
N LYS A 4 -26.49 23.44 27.63
CA LYS A 4 -25.29 24.12 27.13
C LYS A 4 -24.12 24.24 28.11
N THR A 5 -24.09 23.50 29.23
CA THR A 5 -22.99 23.66 30.20
C THR A 5 -22.72 22.35 30.93
N ILE A 6 -21.67 21.64 30.50
CA ILE A 6 -21.06 20.54 31.24
C ILE A 6 -20.11 21.15 32.28
N PRO A 7 -20.21 20.81 33.58
CA PRO A 7 -19.33 21.38 34.62
C PRO A 7 -17.86 21.07 34.34
N ILE A 8 -16.97 22.02 34.64
CA ILE A 8 -15.52 21.96 34.34
C ILE A 8 -14.86 20.69 34.92
N HIS A 9 -15.36 20.18 36.05
CA HIS A 9 -14.90 18.92 36.64
C HIS A 9 -15.14 17.67 35.77
N PHE A 10 -16.23 17.63 34.99
CA PHE A 10 -16.54 16.51 34.09
C PHE A 10 -15.74 16.57 32.78
N ARG A 11 -15.30 17.76 32.36
CA ARG A 11 -14.44 17.94 31.18
C ARG A 11 -13.06 17.32 31.43
N ASN A 12 -12.52 17.49 32.62
CA ASN A 12 -11.24 16.89 33.01
C ASN A 12 -11.33 15.37 33.13
N LEU A 13 -12.41 14.82 33.70
CA LEU A 13 -12.58 13.37 33.78
C LEU A 13 -12.77 12.74 32.39
N TYR A 14 -13.51 13.39 31.49
CA TYR A 14 -13.69 12.91 30.12
C TYR A 14 -12.39 12.93 29.33
N LEU A 15 -11.59 14.00 29.46
CA LEU A 15 -10.25 14.09 28.87
C LEU A 15 -9.30 13.05 29.46
N TYR A 16 -9.38 12.78 30.78
CA TYR A 16 -8.56 11.78 31.45
C TYR A 16 -8.93 10.35 31.03
N LEU A 17 -10.21 10.05 30.89
CA LEU A 17 -10.69 8.77 30.36
C LEU A 17 -10.29 8.59 28.89
N CYS A 18 -10.38 9.64 28.07
CA CYS A 18 -9.90 9.60 26.68
C CYS A 18 -8.38 9.35 26.61
N TYR A 19 -7.60 10.01 27.48
CA TYR A 19 -6.15 9.82 27.59
C TYR A 19 -5.81 8.38 28.01
N LEU A 20 -6.51 7.82 29.00
CA LEU A 20 -6.33 6.45 29.44
C LEU A 20 -6.68 5.43 28.35
N SER A 21 -7.70 5.69 27.53
CA SER A 21 -8.02 4.87 26.34
C SER A 21 -6.92 4.93 25.27
N PHE A 22 -6.28 6.09 25.08
CA PHE A 22 -5.19 6.27 24.12
C PHE A 22 -3.87 5.63 24.61
N THR A 23 -3.62 5.59 25.92
CA THR A 23 -2.44 4.92 26.50
C THR A 23 -2.56 3.40 26.54
N PHE A 24 -3.75 2.85 26.26
CA PHE A 24 -4.03 1.41 26.23
C PHE A 24 -4.06 0.83 24.82
N ILE A 25 -3.58 1.57 23.82
CA ILE A 25 -3.28 1.00 22.50
C ILE A 25 -1.87 0.42 22.62
N PRO A 26 -1.69 -0.92 22.60
CA PRO A 26 -0.35 -1.51 22.57
C PRO A 26 0.37 -0.99 21.32
N ALA A 27 1.64 -0.60 21.47
CA ALA A 27 2.48 -0.11 20.39
C ALA A 27 2.52 -1.06 19.18
N ASP A 28 2.22 -2.34 19.39
CA ASP A 28 2.12 -3.39 18.38
C ASP A 28 1.01 -3.16 17.35
N LEU A 29 -0.01 -2.35 17.67
CA LEU A 29 -1.10 -1.98 16.73
C LEU A 29 -0.78 -0.74 15.88
N GLN A 30 0.31 -0.02 16.13
CA GLN A 30 0.78 1.07 15.26
C GLN A 30 1.61 0.57 14.06
N HIS A 31 2.01 -0.70 14.08
CA HIS A 31 2.81 -1.32 13.01
C HIS A 31 2.00 -1.90 11.85
N ILE A 32 0.65 -1.83 11.87
CA ILE A 32 -0.17 -2.50 10.84
C ILE A 32 -0.32 -1.68 9.54
N THR A 33 -0.02 -0.38 9.50
CA THR A 33 -0.21 0.41 8.26
C THR A 33 0.73 1.58 8.04
N TYR A 34 1.69 1.85 8.92
CA TYR A 34 2.58 3.01 8.78
C TYR A 34 4.03 2.53 8.69
N ASP A 35 4.55 2.36 7.47
CA ASP A 35 5.96 2.11 7.17
C ASP A 35 6.72 3.40 6.76
N PRO A 36 7.57 3.95 7.67
CA PRO A 36 8.78 4.72 7.43
C PRO A 36 9.10 5.17 6.02
N GLU A 37 9.42 4.10 5.30
CA GLU A 37 10.35 4.08 4.21
C GLU A 37 9.56 4.19 2.89
N PHE A 38 8.27 3.83 2.91
CA PHE A 38 7.38 4.01 1.77
C PHE A 38 7.15 5.49 1.44
N TRP A 39 7.02 6.37 2.45
CA TRP A 39 6.84 7.82 2.21
C TRP A 39 8.10 8.50 1.67
N GLU A 40 9.21 7.79 1.56
CA GLU A 40 10.43 8.29 0.94
C GLU A 40 10.72 7.67 -0.43
N ASN A 41 9.84 6.79 -0.96
CA ASN A 41 9.98 6.29 -2.32
C ASN A 41 9.62 7.37 -3.36
N VAL A 42 10.54 8.32 -3.53
CA VAL A 42 10.45 9.44 -4.49
C VAL A 42 10.28 8.92 -5.91
N GLN A 43 10.85 7.75 -6.23
CA GLN A 43 10.76 7.15 -7.56
C GLN A 43 9.36 6.61 -7.86
N PHE A 44 8.75 5.89 -6.90
CA PHE A 44 7.36 5.42 -7.02
C PHE A 44 6.41 6.60 -7.19
N ARG A 45 6.52 7.61 -6.31
CA ARG A 45 5.66 8.81 -6.38
C ARG A 45 5.77 9.50 -7.73
N LYS A 46 7.00 9.78 -8.17
CA LYS A 46 7.25 10.43 -9.46
C LYS A 46 6.66 9.62 -10.61
N CYS A 47 6.94 8.31 -10.66
CA CYS A 47 6.36 7.43 -11.65
C CYS A 47 4.83 7.46 -11.62
N CYS A 48 4.22 7.40 -10.44
CA CYS A 48 2.77 7.34 -10.27
C CYS A 48 2.09 8.62 -10.79
N PHE A 49 2.63 9.80 -10.47
CA PHE A 49 2.12 11.07 -11.01
C PHE A 49 2.29 11.19 -12.54
N GLU A 50 3.33 10.59 -13.11
CA GLU A 50 3.63 10.64 -14.55
C GLU A 50 2.92 9.55 -15.37
N SER A 51 2.40 8.50 -14.73
CA SER A 51 1.88 7.29 -15.41
C SER A 51 0.41 7.37 -15.86
N GLY A 52 -0.22 8.54 -15.73
CA GLY A 52 -1.60 8.73 -16.19
C GLY A 52 -2.66 8.11 -15.28
N ILE A 53 -2.42 8.14 -13.97
CA ILE A 53 -3.42 7.81 -12.94
C ILE A 53 -4.56 8.82 -12.97
N ASP A 54 -5.80 8.36 -12.75
CA ASP A 54 -6.96 9.24 -12.62
C ASP A 54 -6.70 10.37 -11.60
N PRO A 55 -7.07 11.64 -11.89
CA PRO A 55 -6.82 12.77 -10.99
C PRO A 55 -7.37 12.57 -9.58
N GLU A 56 -8.54 11.93 -9.46
CA GLU A 56 -9.17 11.61 -8.18
C GLU A 56 -8.43 10.55 -7.37
N CYS A 57 -7.52 9.79 -7.99
CA CYS A 57 -6.74 8.72 -7.38
C CYS A 57 -5.27 9.11 -7.13
N LEU A 58 -4.85 10.34 -7.43
CA LEU A 58 -3.47 10.78 -7.20
C LEU A 58 -3.06 10.76 -5.73
N TYR A 59 -4.02 10.87 -4.80
CA TYR A 59 -3.74 10.77 -3.37
C TYR A 59 -3.21 9.37 -2.96
N THR A 60 -3.51 8.32 -3.72
CA THR A 60 -3.00 6.97 -3.46
C THR A 60 -1.60 6.74 -4.01
N CYS A 61 -1.01 7.71 -4.71
CA CYS A 61 0.42 7.67 -5.04
C CYS A 61 1.32 7.86 -3.81
N ALA A 62 0.77 8.27 -2.67
CA ALA A 62 1.55 8.52 -1.44
C ALA A 62 1.67 7.29 -0.53
N TYR A 63 0.84 6.25 -0.69
CA TYR A 63 0.83 5.06 0.16
C TYR A 63 0.20 3.85 -0.56
N TYR A 64 0.67 2.64 -0.27
CA TYR A 64 0.00 1.41 -0.69
C TYR A 64 -1.35 1.26 0.05
N PRO A 65 -2.45 0.88 -0.63
CA PRO A 65 -3.74 0.64 0.02
C PRO A 65 -3.60 -0.33 1.21
N PRO A 66 -4.03 0.06 2.42
CA PRO A 66 -3.86 -0.78 3.61
C PRO A 66 -4.77 -2.01 3.61
N ASP A 67 -5.82 -2.00 2.79
CA ASP A 67 -6.81 -3.06 2.68
C ASP A 67 -7.29 -3.24 1.22
N ASP A 68 -7.99 -4.33 0.93
CA ASP A 68 -8.45 -4.75 -0.40
C ASP A 68 -9.92 -4.39 -0.70
N THR A 69 -10.52 -3.49 0.09
CA THR A 69 -11.95 -3.12 -0.04
C THR A 69 -12.19 -1.61 -0.14
N GLY A 70 -11.25 -0.81 0.35
CA GLY A 70 -11.39 0.62 0.51
C GLY A 70 -11.27 1.43 -0.78
N PRO A 71 -11.55 2.74 -0.71
CA PRO A 71 -11.45 3.65 -1.86
C PRO A 71 -10.06 3.63 -2.52
N SER A 72 -9.01 3.50 -1.71
CA SER A 72 -7.63 3.46 -2.21
C SER A 72 -7.35 2.23 -3.06
N TYR A 73 -7.89 1.07 -2.65
CA TYR A 73 -7.81 -0.16 -3.44
C TYR A 73 -8.62 -0.07 -4.72
N GLN A 74 -9.82 0.50 -4.67
CA GLN A 74 -10.63 0.74 -5.88
C GLN A 74 -9.89 1.64 -6.87
N CYS A 75 -9.24 2.69 -6.38
CA CYS A 75 -8.37 3.55 -7.18
C CYS A 75 -7.22 2.78 -7.84
N MET A 76 -6.50 1.96 -7.07
CA MET A 76 -5.44 1.09 -7.60
C MET A 76 -5.98 0.16 -8.69
N MET A 77 -7.12 -0.48 -8.45
CA MET A 77 -7.72 -1.43 -9.37
C MET A 77 -8.16 -0.75 -10.68
N ARG A 78 -8.83 0.40 -10.63
CA ARG A 78 -9.17 1.16 -11.85
C ARG A 78 -7.93 1.56 -12.66
N ASN A 79 -6.82 1.79 -11.97
CA ASN A 79 -5.56 2.24 -12.53
C ASN A 79 -4.49 1.13 -12.51
N PHE A 80 -4.89 -0.15 -12.61
CA PHE A 80 -4.00 -1.29 -12.31
C PHE A 80 -2.71 -1.29 -13.13
N VAL A 81 -2.80 -1.10 -14.44
CA VAL A 81 -1.63 -1.10 -15.35
C VAL A 81 -0.62 0.01 -15.00
N PRO A 82 -1.02 1.30 -14.93
CA PRO A 82 -0.07 2.35 -14.56
C PRO A 82 0.45 2.23 -13.12
N TYR A 83 -0.35 1.71 -12.17
CA TYR A 83 0.17 1.41 -10.81
C TYR A 83 1.25 0.33 -10.82
N MET A 84 0.99 -0.81 -11.47
CA MET A 84 1.93 -1.93 -11.48
C MET A 84 3.26 -1.57 -12.14
N LYS A 85 3.24 -0.71 -13.16
CA LYS A 85 4.46 -0.15 -13.76
C LYS A 85 5.35 0.54 -12.73
N CYS A 86 4.77 1.27 -11.79
CA CYS A 86 5.52 1.98 -10.76
C CYS A 86 5.94 1.08 -9.59
N TYR A 87 5.08 0.14 -9.19
CA TYR A 87 5.38 -0.77 -8.07
C TYR A 87 6.57 -1.68 -8.34
N THR A 88 6.82 -2.07 -9.58
CA THR A 88 7.99 -2.91 -9.88
C THR A 88 9.33 -2.20 -9.60
N GLY A 89 9.35 -0.86 -9.57
CA GLY A 89 10.58 -0.09 -9.32
C GLY A 89 11.71 -0.37 -10.32
N GLY A 90 11.40 -0.98 -11.47
CA GLY A 90 12.39 -1.48 -12.43
C GLY A 90 13.10 -2.79 -12.05
N LEU A 91 12.66 -3.47 -10.98
CA LEU A 91 13.22 -4.74 -10.52
C LEU A 91 12.47 -5.95 -11.09
N ASP A 92 13.18 -7.05 -11.33
CA ASP A 92 12.60 -8.32 -11.75
C ASP A 92 12.18 -9.18 -10.55
N ASN A 93 10.90 -9.09 -10.19
CA ASN A 93 10.24 -9.82 -9.11
C ASN A 93 9.59 -11.12 -9.59
N THR A 94 9.90 -11.59 -10.80
CA THR A 94 9.34 -12.81 -11.39
C THR A 94 9.53 -14.04 -10.49
N LYS A 95 10.65 -14.11 -9.74
CA LYS A 95 10.88 -15.20 -8.78
C LYS A 95 9.83 -15.22 -7.68
N CYS A 96 9.47 -14.06 -7.11
CA CYS A 96 8.41 -13.95 -6.11
C CYS A 96 7.06 -14.35 -6.72
N CYS A 97 6.69 -13.78 -7.87
CA CYS A 97 5.42 -14.06 -8.53
C CYS A 97 5.25 -15.56 -8.88
N LYS A 98 6.32 -16.22 -9.33
CA LYS A 98 6.31 -17.68 -9.56
C LYS A 98 6.05 -18.46 -8.28
N ARG A 99 6.70 -18.11 -7.16
CA ARG A 99 6.46 -18.74 -5.84
C ARG A 99 5.03 -18.49 -5.35
N ALA A 100 4.50 -17.29 -5.57
CA ALA A 100 3.14 -16.89 -5.22
C ALA A 100 2.05 -17.51 -6.14
N LYS A 101 2.44 -18.34 -7.12
CA LYS A 101 1.58 -19.00 -8.11
C LYS A 101 0.81 -18.03 -9.01
N VAL A 102 1.44 -16.91 -9.38
CA VAL A 102 0.91 -16.00 -10.41
C VAL A 102 0.97 -16.68 -11.78
N ASP A 103 -0.11 -16.57 -12.57
CA ASP A 103 -0.19 -17.14 -13.91
C ASP A 103 0.94 -16.59 -14.80
N LYS A 104 1.48 -17.44 -15.69
CA LYS A 104 2.58 -17.06 -16.59
C LYS A 104 2.24 -15.83 -17.44
N ARG A 105 0.98 -15.67 -17.83
CA ARG A 105 0.47 -14.51 -18.59
C ARG A 105 0.60 -13.19 -17.82
N CYS A 106 0.66 -13.25 -16.50
CA CYS A 106 0.73 -12.09 -15.61
C CYS A 106 2.15 -11.76 -15.13
N LEU A 107 3.16 -12.57 -15.46
CA LEU A 107 4.55 -12.32 -15.03
C LEU A 107 5.15 -11.04 -15.64
N ALA A 108 4.56 -10.52 -16.73
CA ALA A 108 4.91 -9.21 -17.28
C ALA A 108 4.66 -8.06 -16.30
N PHE A 109 3.78 -8.21 -15.31
CA PHE A 109 3.57 -7.22 -14.25
C PHE A 109 4.59 -7.35 -13.10
N CYS A 110 5.48 -8.34 -13.16
CA CYS A 110 6.47 -8.61 -12.12
C CYS A 110 7.91 -8.36 -12.58
N ASN A 111 8.18 -8.28 -13.88
CA ASN A 111 9.54 -8.36 -14.41
C ASN A 111 10.25 -7.00 -14.55
N GLY A 112 9.67 -5.92 -14.01
CA GLY A 112 10.24 -4.57 -14.07
C GLY A 112 10.18 -3.91 -15.46
N ALA A 113 9.69 -4.61 -16.48
CA ALA A 113 9.46 -4.04 -17.79
C ALA A 113 8.11 -3.31 -17.82
N ASP A 114 8.02 -2.26 -18.63
CA ASP A 114 6.73 -1.67 -18.98
C ASP A 114 5.86 -2.79 -19.58
N PRO A 115 4.69 -3.14 -19.01
CA PRO A 115 3.80 -4.14 -19.59
C PRO A 115 3.30 -3.61 -20.95
N GLN A 116 4.13 -3.74 -21.99
CA GLN A 116 3.86 -3.20 -23.31
C GLN A 116 2.63 -3.90 -23.89
N LYS A 117 1.67 -3.05 -24.26
CA LYS A 117 0.37 -3.35 -24.88
C LYS A 117 -0.23 -4.66 -24.37
N PRO A 118 -0.98 -4.59 -23.26
CA PRO A 118 -1.75 -5.73 -22.87
C PRO A 118 -2.80 -6.03 -23.94
N GLU A 119 -2.81 -7.27 -24.40
CA GLU A 119 -4.04 -7.89 -24.90
C GLU A 119 -5.12 -7.62 -23.85
N GLN A 120 -6.17 -6.88 -24.19
CA GLN A 120 -7.06 -6.19 -23.22
C GLN A 120 -7.66 -7.11 -22.15
N GLU A 121 -7.71 -8.41 -22.40
CA GLU A 121 -8.17 -9.43 -21.46
C GLU A 121 -7.14 -9.82 -20.39
N ILE A 122 -5.84 -9.76 -20.72
CA ILE A 122 -4.75 -10.15 -19.81
C ILE A 122 -4.71 -9.24 -18.57
N PRO A 123 -4.75 -7.89 -18.66
CA PRO A 123 -4.80 -7.02 -17.48
C PRO A 123 -5.95 -7.36 -16.57
N LYS A 124 -7.14 -7.59 -17.13
CA LYS A 124 -8.34 -7.88 -16.33
C LYS A 124 -8.20 -9.19 -15.56
N LEU A 125 -7.68 -10.24 -16.21
CA LEU A 125 -7.36 -11.50 -15.55
C LEU A 125 -6.35 -11.28 -14.42
N CYS A 126 -5.24 -10.60 -14.73
CA CYS A 126 -4.15 -10.38 -13.78
C CYS A 126 -4.59 -9.55 -12.60
N GLN A 127 -5.28 -8.45 -12.85
CA GLN A 127 -5.91 -7.61 -11.85
C GLN A 127 -6.84 -8.42 -10.94
N SER A 128 -7.79 -9.17 -11.52
CA SER A 128 -8.87 -9.80 -10.75
C SER A 128 -8.40 -10.97 -9.89
N PHE A 129 -7.47 -11.80 -10.39
CA PHE A 129 -7.07 -13.03 -9.71
C PHE A 129 -5.69 -12.96 -9.05
N TYR A 130 -4.83 -12.08 -9.53
CA TYR A 130 -3.43 -12.02 -9.13
C TYR A 130 -3.01 -10.64 -8.62
N GLY A 131 -3.87 -9.62 -8.69
CA GLY A 131 -3.57 -8.24 -8.32
C GLY A 131 -2.91 -8.13 -6.94
N PRO A 132 -3.54 -8.61 -5.86
CA PRO A 132 -2.94 -8.57 -4.53
C PRO A 132 -1.58 -9.28 -4.42
N ARG A 133 -1.38 -10.40 -5.14
CA ARG A 133 -0.11 -11.15 -5.09
C ARG A 133 1.01 -10.45 -5.86
N ILE A 134 0.68 -9.89 -7.01
CA ILE A 134 1.61 -9.12 -7.86
C ILE A 134 2.02 -7.86 -7.09
N SER A 135 1.04 -7.13 -6.57
CA SER A 135 1.25 -5.96 -5.72
C SER A 135 2.18 -6.27 -4.55
N TRP A 136 1.90 -7.33 -3.80
CA TRP A 136 2.71 -7.75 -2.66
C TRP A 136 4.16 -8.07 -3.05
N CYS A 137 4.37 -8.86 -4.11
CA CYS A 137 5.72 -9.19 -4.58
C CYS A 137 6.52 -7.96 -5.03
N ASN A 138 5.84 -7.01 -5.68
CA ASN A 138 6.47 -5.78 -6.13
C ASN A 138 6.76 -4.84 -4.95
N TYR A 139 5.86 -4.78 -3.97
CA TYR A 139 6.02 -4.03 -2.72
C TYR A 139 7.19 -4.55 -1.87
N ASP A 140 7.25 -5.86 -1.59
CA ASP A 140 8.31 -6.51 -0.79
C ASP A 140 9.73 -6.29 -1.34
N SER A 141 9.84 -5.90 -2.62
CA SER A 141 11.12 -5.59 -3.26
C SER A 141 11.50 -4.11 -3.20
N LEU A 142 10.54 -3.23 -2.84
CA LEU A 142 10.79 -1.82 -2.54
C LEU A 142 11.27 -1.64 -1.09
N ASP A 143 10.93 -2.58 -0.20
CA ASP A 143 11.47 -2.68 1.14
C ASP A 143 12.82 -3.44 1.07
N PRO A 144 13.98 -2.79 1.27
CA PRO A 144 15.23 -3.53 1.33
C PRO A 144 15.15 -4.56 2.47
N PRO A 145 15.75 -5.76 2.32
CA PRO A 145 15.81 -6.70 3.43
C PRO A 145 16.43 -5.97 4.62
N THR A 146 15.72 -5.95 5.75
CA THR A 146 16.23 -5.39 7.00
C THR A 146 17.65 -5.92 7.19
N PRO A 147 18.67 -5.06 7.43
CA PRO A 147 20.00 -5.56 7.72
C PRO A 147 19.89 -6.59 8.84
N PRO A 148 20.59 -7.74 8.76
CA PRO A 148 20.47 -8.78 9.76
C PRO A 148 20.66 -8.14 11.13
N ALA A 149 19.72 -8.39 12.06
CA ALA A 149 19.79 -7.85 13.40
C ALA A 149 21.23 -8.01 13.93
N PRO A 150 21.83 -6.96 14.52
CA PRO A 150 23.19 -7.07 15.03
C PRO A 150 23.23 -8.30 15.93
N SER A 151 24.14 -9.24 15.59
CA SER A 151 24.31 -10.45 16.38
C SER A 151 24.65 -10.00 17.80
N VAL A 152 23.73 -10.23 18.72
CA VAL A 152 23.94 -9.96 20.14
C VAL A 152 25.07 -10.89 20.56
N LEU A 153 26.28 -10.33 20.68
CA LEU A 153 27.45 -10.97 21.28
C LEU A 153 27.36 -10.87 22.80
#